data_AF-A0A6L9FS10-F1
#
_entry.id   AF-A0A6L9FS10-F1
#
_cell.length_a   1.000
_cell.length_b   1.000
_cell.length_c   1.000
_cell.angle_alpha   90.00
_cell.angle_beta   90.00
_cell.angle_gamma   90.00
#
_symmetry.space_group_name_H-M   'P 1'
#
loop_
_entity.id
_entity.type
_entity.pdbx_description
1 polymer ?
#
loop_
_entity_poly.entity_id
_entity_poly.type
_entity_poly.pdbx_seq_one_letter_code
_entity_poly.pdbx_strand_id
1 'polypeptide(L)'
;MKKFRKNRPAILSRIKRHILPAAFLLGAAGLVTSAISGCSSSPEHPSYSSAPSLPPYNQATFNEYVDETRQWLEQHRFFISDDHAREIALNLPHEYRPDTPNGEAVLLVHGLGDSPYSFDDIARHLATKGYLVRTILLPGHGSKVGDLMLPSEQDWQGVVHHHTQLLKQEFDKVWLGGYSTGANLVTTEALQDASIQGLLLFSPAFKPGNDIVSWAEIASWFMTWADQDPEDNYLRYNSLPMNGAVVYYQTSETVRNQLAQTRFERPVFMIMSESDSVISTDYAMNTFTNKMPNPGNVLVWQGETPLADQRAVRFSMRIPHLRISNGSHMGLLFSPENPEYGMNGHKMICSNGQDEELQRLCAQDKEVWYSAWGYREPGKIHARLTYNPYFEQSMTLLDKVMSTPTPARYVGRSLNVQ
;
A
#
# COMPACT_ATOMS: atom_id res chain seq x y z
N MET A 1 -22.14 28.72 18.74
CA MET A 1 -22.44 28.70 17.29
C MET A 1 -21.50 29.64 16.55
N LYS A 2 -20.38 29.14 16.02
CA LYS A 2 -19.55 29.81 14.99
C LYS A 2 -19.07 28.72 14.02
N LYS A 3 -19.54 28.81 12.78
CA LYS A 3 -19.23 27.86 11.68
C LYS A 3 -17.73 27.94 11.35
N PHE A 4 -17.00 26.86 11.60
CA PHE A 4 -15.67 26.66 11.03
C PHE A 4 -15.83 26.33 9.55
N ARG A 5 -15.23 27.18 8.71
CA ARG A 5 -15.21 27.09 7.25
C ARG A 5 -14.24 25.96 6.88
N LYS A 6 -14.79 24.86 6.33
CA LYS A 6 -14.02 23.75 5.74
C LYS A 6 -13.15 24.30 4.61
N ASN A 7 -11.84 24.40 4.82
CA ASN A 7 -10.89 24.54 3.71
C ASN A 7 -10.87 23.22 2.95
N ARG A 8 -11.41 23.22 1.73
CA ARG A 8 -11.34 22.11 0.78
C ARG A 8 -10.00 22.17 0.00
N PRO A 9 -9.42 21.04 -0.40
CA PRO A 9 -7.96 20.89 -0.46
C PRO A 9 -7.33 21.02 -1.85
N ALA A 10 -6.00 21.09 -1.82
CA ALA A 10 -5.01 21.35 -2.84
C ALA A 10 -4.93 20.40 -4.06
N ILE A 11 -5.91 19.50 -4.28
CA ILE A 11 -5.99 18.71 -5.53
C ILE A 11 -6.11 19.62 -6.75
N LEU A 12 -6.81 20.76 -6.59
CA LEU A 12 -6.93 21.78 -7.61
C LEU A 12 -5.59 22.43 -8.00
N SER A 13 -4.54 22.35 -7.17
CA SER A 13 -3.27 23.01 -7.49
C SER A 13 -2.46 22.27 -8.58
N ARG A 14 -2.56 20.93 -8.64
CA ARG A 14 -1.99 20.13 -9.74
C ARG A 14 -2.91 20.08 -10.96
N ILE A 15 -4.22 19.93 -10.76
CA ILE A 15 -5.20 19.92 -11.88
C ILE A 15 -5.24 21.29 -12.60
N LYS A 16 -5.13 22.42 -11.90
CA LYS A 16 -5.12 23.75 -12.54
C LYS A 16 -3.85 24.07 -13.32
N ARG A 17 -2.72 23.39 -13.09
CA ARG A 17 -1.50 23.62 -13.91
C ARG A 17 -1.65 23.07 -15.34
N HIS A 18 -2.64 22.20 -15.59
CA HIS A 18 -2.89 21.62 -16.91
C HIS A 18 -4.31 21.80 -17.46
N ILE A 19 -5.22 22.49 -16.75
CA ILE A 19 -6.59 22.77 -17.20
C ILE A 19 -6.80 24.27 -17.42
N LEU A 20 -6.37 24.75 -18.60
CA LEU A 20 -6.92 25.76 -19.54
C LEU A 20 -5.79 26.56 -20.22
N PRO A 21 -5.84 26.75 -21.56
CA PRO A 21 -7.07 27.04 -22.30
C PRO A 21 -7.39 25.99 -23.40
N ALA A 22 -8.34 25.11 -23.13
CA ALA A 22 -9.06 24.36 -24.18
C ALA A 22 -10.51 24.86 -24.36
N ALA A 23 -10.84 26.00 -23.76
CA ALA A 23 -12.18 26.60 -23.86
C ALA A 23 -12.07 28.04 -24.35
N PHE A 24 -11.72 28.21 -25.63
CA PHE A 24 -12.15 29.30 -26.51
C PHE A 24 -11.53 29.02 -27.88
N LEU A 25 -12.36 28.68 -28.87
CA LEU A 25 -12.18 28.83 -30.33
C LEU A 25 -12.97 27.74 -31.09
N LEU A 26 -14.30 27.83 -31.04
CA LEU A 26 -15.14 27.36 -32.14
C LEU A 26 -15.54 28.60 -32.95
N GLY A 27 -14.93 28.78 -34.10
CA GLY A 27 -15.37 29.77 -35.09
C GLY A 27 -14.23 30.41 -35.88
N ALA A 28 -13.93 29.82 -37.05
CA ALA A 28 -13.55 30.45 -38.32
C ALA A 28 -12.36 29.74 -38.99
N ALA A 29 -12.64 29.21 -40.17
CA ALA A 29 -11.70 28.60 -41.09
C ALA A 29 -10.65 29.61 -41.60
N GLY A 30 -9.43 29.13 -41.85
CA GLY A 30 -8.43 29.91 -42.57
C GLY A 30 -7.03 29.31 -42.60
N LEU A 31 -6.70 28.68 -43.73
CA LEU A 31 -5.37 28.53 -44.35
C LEU A 31 -4.33 27.59 -43.72
N VAL A 32 -3.96 26.62 -44.55
CA VAL A 32 -2.85 25.69 -44.47
C VAL A 32 -1.51 26.42 -44.52
N THR A 33 -0.64 26.16 -43.54
CA THR A 33 0.82 26.10 -43.74
C THR A 33 1.36 24.88 -43.00
N SER A 34 1.71 23.86 -43.79
CA SER A 34 2.38 22.65 -43.33
C SER A 34 3.83 22.96 -42.95
N ALA A 35 4.07 23.31 -41.68
CA ALA A 35 5.40 23.25 -41.10
C ALA A 35 5.59 21.85 -40.51
N ILE A 36 6.37 21.01 -41.20
CA ILE A 36 6.88 19.77 -40.63
C ILE A 36 7.99 20.17 -39.65
N SER A 37 7.58 20.63 -38.47
CA SER A 37 8.47 20.70 -37.32
C SER A 37 8.68 19.26 -36.87
N GLY A 38 9.86 18.72 -37.17
CA GLY A 38 10.31 17.47 -36.56
C GLY A 38 10.27 17.64 -35.05
N CYS A 39 9.24 17.09 -34.41
CA CYS A 39 9.22 16.93 -32.97
C CYS A 39 10.36 15.97 -32.63
N SER A 40 11.50 16.52 -32.23
CA SER A 40 12.45 15.75 -31.42
C SER A 40 11.75 15.53 -30.07
N SER A 41 10.93 14.49 -29.98
CA SER A 41 10.52 13.97 -28.68
C SER A 41 11.80 13.57 -27.97
N SER A 42 12.18 14.30 -26.92
CA SER A 42 13.20 13.82 -25.99
C SER A 42 12.85 12.37 -25.65
N PRO A 43 13.80 11.42 -25.72
CA PRO A 43 13.51 10.05 -25.36
C PRO A 43 12.91 10.05 -23.96
N GLU A 44 11.73 9.40 -23.81
CA GLU A 44 11.10 9.27 -22.50
C GLU A 44 12.10 8.63 -21.53
N HIS A 45 12.15 9.15 -20.30
CA HIS A 45 13.07 8.64 -19.30
C HIS A 45 12.82 7.13 -19.09
N PRO A 46 13.86 6.27 -19.04
CA PRO A 46 13.68 4.82 -19.08
C PRO A 46 12.77 4.24 -17.99
N SER A 47 12.66 4.90 -16.84
CA SER A 47 11.74 4.50 -15.77
C SER A 47 10.26 4.59 -16.15
N TYR A 48 9.90 5.40 -17.15
CA TYR A 48 8.52 5.68 -17.54
C TYR A 48 8.01 4.80 -18.70
N SER A 49 8.91 4.17 -19.45
CA SER A 49 8.54 3.18 -20.47
C SER A 49 8.27 1.81 -19.84
N SER A 50 7.20 1.13 -20.26
CA SER A 50 6.89 -0.23 -19.79
C SER A 50 7.75 -1.29 -20.49
N ALA A 51 7.94 -2.41 -19.81
CA ALA A 51 8.40 -3.66 -20.41
C ALA A 51 7.38 -4.19 -21.44
N PRO A 52 7.76 -5.16 -22.30
CA PRO A 52 6.84 -5.78 -23.25
C PRO A 52 5.73 -6.62 -22.61
N SER A 53 5.94 -7.13 -21.40
CA SER A 53 5.00 -7.99 -20.67
C SER A 53 5.26 -7.93 -19.16
N LEU A 54 4.39 -8.58 -18.39
CA LEU A 54 4.60 -8.86 -16.96
C LEU A 54 5.38 -10.17 -16.77
N PRO A 55 6.11 -10.34 -15.65
CA PRO A 55 6.66 -11.64 -15.30
C PRO A 55 5.54 -12.62 -14.90
N PRO A 56 5.71 -13.93 -15.13
CA PRO A 56 4.77 -14.93 -14.64
C PRO A 56 4.76 -14.95 -13.10
N TYR A 57 3.62 -15.32 -12.53
CA TYR A 57 3.42 -15.45 -11.07
C TYR A 57 2.91 -16.84 -10.66
N ASN A 58 2.86 -17.79 -11.60
CA ASN A 58 2.22 -19.10 -11.46
C ASN A 58 3.23 -20.25 -11.37
N GLN A 59 4.44 -19.99 -10.87
CA GLN A 59 5.49 -20.99 -10.68
C GLN A 59 5.05 -22.09 -9.70
N ALA A 60 5.57 -23.31 -9.85
CA ALA A 60 5.13 -24.45 -9.04
C ALA A 60 5.61 -24.36 -7.59
N THR A 61 6.71 -23.64 -7.33
CA THR A 61 7.25 -23.44 -5.99
C THR A 61 7.57 -21.97 -5.71
N PHE A 62 7.65 -21.61 -4.42
CA PHE A 62 8.05 -20.24 -4.03
C PHE A 62 9.51 -19.93 -4.41
N ASN A 63 10.40 -20.93 -4.39
CA ASN A 63 11.80 -20.73 -4.78
C ASN A 63 11.94 -20.41 -6.28
N GLU A 64 11.20 -21.13 -7.14
CA GLU A 64 11.14 -20.81 -8.57
C GLU A 64 10.60 -19.39 -8.80
N TYR A 65 9.57 -18.99 -8.06
CA TYR A 65 9.05 -17.61 -8.11
C TYR A 65 10.10 -16.56 -7.73
N VAL A 66 10.90 -16.80 -6.68
CA VAL A 66 11.99 -15.91 -6.27
C VAL A 66 13.08 -15.83 -7.35
N ASP A 67 13.49 -16.97 -7.91
CA ASP A 67 14.55 -17.04 -8.92
C ASP A 67 14.14 -16.38 -10.24
N GLU A 68 12.91 -16.63 -10.71
CA GLU A 68 12.38 -15.99 -11.92
C GLU A 68 12.14 -14.50 -11.71
N THR A 69 11.66 -14.09 -10.52
CA THR A 69 11.53 -12.66 -10.19
C THR A 69 12.88 -11.96 -10.17
N ARG A 70 13.94 -12.62 -9.66
CA ARG A 70 15.31 -12.08 -9.70
C ARG A 70 15.76 -11.82 -11.13
N GLN A 71 15.62 -12.82 -12.00
CA GLN A 71 15.98 -12.69 -13.41
C GLN A 71 15.20 -11.55 -14.09
N TRP A 72 13.91 -11.43 -13.78
CA TRP A 72 13.07 -10.34 -14.27
C TRP A 72 13.61 -8.97 -13.83
N LEU A 73 13.91 -8.80 -12.55
CA LEU A 73 14.41 -7.53 -12.01
C LEU A 73 15.80 -7.17 -12.55
N GLU A 74 16.72 -8.15 -12.67
CA GLU A 74 18.03 -7.93 -13.28
C GLU A 74 17.94 -7.37 -14.70
N GLN A 75 16.91 -7.76 -15.46
CA GLN A 75 16.73 -7.34 -16.85
C GLN A 75 15.91 -6.05 -17.01
N HIS A 76 14.91 -5.82 -16.15
CA HIS A 76 13.87 -4.81 -16.39
C HIS A 76 13.83 -3.68 -15.38
N ARG A 77 14.58 -3.78 -14.27
CA ARG A 77 14.61 -2.76 -13.23
C ARG A 77 15.34 -1.51 -13.69
N PHE A 78 14.79 -0.35 -13.32
CA PHE A 78 15.53 0.90 -13.37
C PHE A 78 16.27 1.07 -12.04
N PHE A 79 17.60 0.96 -12.07
CA PHE A 79 18.46 1.08 -10.88
C PHE A 79 18.74 2.53 -10.53
N ILE A 80 18.72 2.85 -9.24
CA ILE A 80 18.87 4.22 -8.72
C ILE A 80 20.27 4.46 -8.14
N SER A 81 20.87 3.41 -7.59
CA SER A 81 22.20 3.39 -6.99
C SER A 81 23.11 2.42 -7.73
N ASP A 82 24.42 2.53 -7.51
CA ASP A 82 25.41 1.61 -8.11
C ASP A 82 25.37 0.19 -7.51
N ASP A 83 24.76 0.01 -6.33
CA ASP A 83 24.61 -1.29 -5.67
C ASP A 83 23.34 -2.01 -6.16
N HIS A 84 23.37 -2.44 -7.42
CA HIS A 84 22.26 -3.12 -8.07
C HIS A 84 21.85 -4.41 -7.34
N ALA A 85 22.83 -5.13 -6.78
CA ALA A 85 22.59 -6.37 -6.06
C ALA A 85 21.75 -6.14 -4.79
N ARG A 86 22.05 -5.07 -4.04
CA ARG A 86 21.25 -4.67 -2.89
C ARG A 86 19.85 -4.24 -3.30
N GLU A 87 19.70 -3.45 -4.35
CA GLU A 87 18.36 -3.03 -4.81
C GLU A 87 17.48 -4.21 -5.20
N ILE A 88 18.03 -5.19 -5.94
CA ILE A 88 17.33 -6.44 -6.25
C ILE A 88 16.97 -7.16 -4.95
N ALA A 89 17.94 -7.38 -4.06
CA ALA A 89 17.72 -8.13 -2.82
C ALA A 89 16.60 -7.53 -1.96
N LEU A 90 16.49 -6.20 -1.90
CA LEU A 90 15.46 -5.51 -1.13
C LEU A 90 14.07 -5.58 -1.78
N ASN A 91 13.97 -5.76 -3.11
CA ASN A 91 12.68 -5.78 -3.82
C ASN A 91 12.17 -7.20 -4.12
N LEU A 92 12.96 -8.23 -3.82
CA LEU A 92 12.57 -9.61 -4.10
C LEU A 92 11.46 -10.11 -3.17
N PRO A 93 10.60 -11.02 -3.67
CA PRO A 93 9.83 -11.89 -2.79
C PRO A 93 10.75 -12.60 -1.80
N HIS A 94 10.28 -12.81 -0.58
CA HIS A 94 11.09 -13.39 0.47
C HIS A 94 10.32 -14.37 1.33
N GLU A 95 10.99 -15.43 1.77
CA GLU A 95 10.48 -16.38 2.75
C GLU A 95 11.29 -16.29 4.04
N TYR A 96 10.62 -15.90 5.11
CA TYR A 96 11.17 -15.80 6.45
C TYR A 96 10.85 -17.11 7.17
N ARG A 97 11.88 -17.93 7.39
CA ARG A 97 11.75 -19.21 8.08
C ARG A 97 11.99 -19.03 9.58
N PRO A 98 11.08 -19.51 10.44
CA PRO A 98 11.27 -19.47 11.88
C PRO A 98 12.26 -20.53 12.35
N ASP A 99 13.09 -20.22 13.35
CA ASP A 99 13.97 -21.21 13.99
C ASP A 99 13.18 -22.28 14.76
N THR A 100 12.03 -21.89 15.33
CA THR A 100 11.10 -22.79 16.03
C THR A 100 9.70 -22.65 15.43
N PRO A 101 9.33 -23.47 14.43
CA PRO A 101 8.04 -23.37 13.76
C PRO A 101 6.85 -23.64 14.70
N ASN A 102 5.80 -22.82 14.60
CA ASN A 102 4.54 -22.97 15.31
C ASN A 102 3.46 -23.73 14.50
N GLY A 103 3.78 -24.11 13.25
CA GLY A 103 2.90 -24.86 12.36
C GLY A 103 1.91 -24.00 11.56
N GLU A 104 2.02 -22.68 11.60
CA GLU A 104 1.17 -21.75 10.86
C GLU A 104 2.00 -20.88 9.90
N ALA A 105 1.36 -20.37 8.86
CA ALA A 105 2.00 -19.52 7.86
C ALA A 105 1.24 -18.22 7.58
N VAL A 106 1.97 -17.22 7.08
CA VAL A 106 1.44 -15.89 6.75
C VAL A 106 1.88 -15.48 5.34
N LEU A 107 0.93 -15.08 4.50
CA LEU A 107 1.21 -14.37 3.24
C LEU A 107 1.05 -12.87 3.46
N LEU A 108 2.05 -12.08 3.08
CA LEU A 108 2.05 -10.62 3.20
C LEU A 108 2.14 -9.95 1.82
N VAL A 109 1.21 -9.04 1.53
CA VAL A 109 1.03 -8.41 0.21
C VAL A 109 1.11 -6.89 0.30
N HIS A 110 2.11 -6.30 -0.35
CA HIS A 110 2.38 -4.85 -0.29
C HIS A 110 1.32 -4.01 -1.03
N GLY A 111 1.44 -2.68 -0.88
CA GLY A 111 0.54 -1.69 -1.50
C GLY A 111 0.96 -1.28 -2.91
N LEU A 112 0.12 -0.51 -3.59
CA LEU A 112 0.43 0.06 -4.91
C LEU A 112 1.65 0.97 -4.84
N GLY A 113 2.59 0.75 -5.77
CA GLY A 113 3.84 1.50 -5.88
C GLY A 113 4.93 1.05 -4.90
N ASP A 114 4.65 0.11 -4.00
CA ASP A 114 5.61 -0.41 -3.02
C ASP A 114 6.27 -1.72 -3.48
N SER A 115 6.99 -2.39 -2.58
CA SER A 115 7.69 -3.66 -2.80
C SER A 115 7.51 -4.60 -1.59
N PRO A 116 7.94 -5.87 -1.68
CA PRO A 116 7.98 -6.80 -0.55
C PRO A 116 8.66 -6.26 0.71
N TYR A 117 9.58 -5.29 0.57
CA TYR A 117 10.26 -4.64 1.67
C TYR A 117 9.31 -3.95 2.66
N SER A 118 8.13 -3.53 2.22
CA SER A 118 7.09 -2.93 3.08
C SER A 118 6.68 -3.81 4.26
N PHE A 119 7.04 -5.10 4.24
CA PHE A 119 6.79 -6.04 5.31
C PHE A 119 8.06 -6.62 5.98
N ASP A 120 9.27 -6.12 5.69
CA ASP A 120 10.51 -6.71 6.22
C ASP A 120 10.49 -6.85 7.75
N ASP A 121 10.22 -5.77 8.48
CA ASP A 121 10.21 -5.80 9.95
C ASP A 121 9.07 -6.65 10.52
N ILE A 122 7.87 -6.56 9.94
CA ILE A 122 6.69 -7.33 10.38
C ILE A 122 6.91 -8.83 10.14
N ALA A 123 7.47 -9.19 8.98
CA ALA A 123 7.75 -10.58 8.62
C ALA A 123 8.83 -11.18 9.52
N ARG A 124 9.89 -10.42 9.83
CA ARG A 124 10.91 -10.81 10.82
C ARG A 124 10.29 -11.01 12.20
N HIS A 125 9.47 -10.07 12.68
CA HIS A 125 8.75 -10.21 13.95
C HIS A 125 7.93 -11.51 13.98
N LEU A 126 7.09 -11.74 12.97
CA LEU A 126 6.28 -12.96 12.86
C LEU A 126 7.12 -14.24 12.79
N ALA A 127 8.25 -14.25 12.09
CA ALA A 127 9.17 -15.39 12.07
C ALA A 127 9.74 -15.69 13.48
N THR A 128 10.02 -14.67 14.30
CA THR A 128 10.43 -14.90 15.72
C THR A 128 9.32 -15.54 16.56
N LYS A 129 8.06 -15.44 16.13
CA LYS A 129 6.89 -16.07 16.78
C LYS A 129 6.57 -17.46 16.24
N GLY A 130 7.40 -17.98 15.34
CA GLY A 130 7.30 -19.32 14.80
C GLY A 130 6.51 -19.45 13.51
N TYR A 131 6.02 -18.34 12.92
CA TYR A 131 5.30 -18.40 11.64
C TYR A 131 6.27 -18.53 10.47
N LEU A 132 5.94 -19.36 9.48
CA LEU A 132 6.56 -19.20 8.15
C LEU A 132 5.90 -18.02 7.44
N VAL A 133 6.68 -17.05 7.01
CA VAL A 133 6.14 -15.83 6.38
C VAL A 133 6.65 -15.72 4.96
N ARG A 134 5.75 -15.44 4.00
CA ARG A 134 6.12 -15.12 2.62
C ARG A 134 5.65 -13.71 2.27
N THR A 135 6.54 -12.91 1.71
CA THR A 135 6.20 -11.64 1.04
C THR A 135 6.26 -11.85 -0.47
N ILE A 136 5.28 -11.32 -1.20
CA ILE A 136 5.20 -11.44 -2.67
C ILE A 136 5.31 -10.08 -3.33
N LEU A 137 5.82 -10.06 -4.57
CA LEU A 137 5.93 -8.88 -5.41
C LEU A 137 4.75 -8.86 -6.40
N LEU A 138 3.89 -7.84 -6.29
CA LEU A 138 2.78 -7.67 -7.23
C LEU A 138 3.31 -7.35 -8.64
N PRO A 139 2.79 -7.99 -9.72
CA PRO A 139 3.19 -7.69 -11.09
C PRO A 139 3.16 -6.19 -11.41
N GLY A 140 4.21 -5.71 -12.08
CA GLY A 140 4.41 -4.30 -12.41
C GLY A 140 5.14 -3.47 -11.34
N HIS A 141 5.50 -4.08 -10.21
CA HIS A 141 6.27 -3.43 -9.14
C HIS A 141 7.73 -3.92 -9.09
N GLY A 142 8.58 -3.21 -8.35
CA GLY A 142 9.97 -3.59 -8.11
C GLY A 142 10.91 -3.48 -9.32
N SER A 143 10.40 -3.32 -10.54
CA SER A 143 11.21 -3.09 -11.76
C SER A 143 11.32 -1.59 -12.08
N LYS A 144 10.36 -1.02 -12.80
CA LYS A 144 10.31 0.41 -13.12
C LYS A 144 8.86 0.86 -13.19
N VAL A 145 8.60 2.13 -12.87
CA VAL A 145 7.23 2.62 -12.70
C VAL A 145 6.37 2.53 -13.98
N GLY A 146 6.98 2.56 -15.16
CA GLY A 146 6.30 2.27 -16.43
C GLY A 146 5.63 0.89 -16.48
N ASP A 147 6.15 -0.10 -15.76
CA ASP A 147 5.59 -1.46 -15.75
C ASP A 147 4.22 -1.52 -15.03
N LEU A 148 3.86 -0.52 -14.21
CA LEU A 148 2.51 -0.36 -13.65
C LEU A 148 1.44 0.01 -14.70
N MET A 149 1.82 0.26 -15.95
CA MET A 149 0.87 0.39 -17.06
C MET A 149 0.29 -0.95 -17.53
N LEU A 150 0.90 -2.07 -17.16
CA LEU A 150 0.59 -3.40 -17.68
C LEU A 150 -0.43 -4.23 -16.86
N PRO A 151 -0.44 -4.22 -15.51
CA PRO A 151 -1.26 -5.15 -14.75
C PRO A 151 -2.75 -4.87 -14.89
N SER A 152 -3.54 -5.95 -14.77
CA SER A 152 -4.97 -5.93 -14.53
C SER A 152 -5.30 -6.32 -13.08
N GLU A 153 -6.56 -6.15 -12.67
CA GLU A 153 -7.02 -6.66 -11.36
C GLU A 153 -6.83 -8.19 -11.26
N GLN A 154 -7.02 -8.92 -12.36
CA GLN A 154 -6.85 -10.37 -12.41
C GLN A 154 -5.40 -10.79 -12.17
N ASP A 155 -4.42 -10.03 -12.64
CA ASP A 155 -3.01 -10.33 -12.38
C ASP A 155 -2.68 -10.18 -10.89
N TRP A 156 -3.16 -9.11 -10.25
CA TRP A 156 -2.93 -8.87 -8.83
C TRP A 156 -3.69 -9.83 -7.92
N GLN A 157 -4.96 -10.13 -8.22
CA GLN A 157 -5.69 -11.14 -7.45
C GLN A 157 -5.15 -12.55 -7.73
N GLY A 158 -4.71 -12.81 -8.96
CA GLY A 158 -4.13 -14.10 -9.39
C GLY A 158 -2.85 -14.46 -8.64
N VAL A 159 -1.92 -13.52 -8.49
CA VAL A 159 -0.69 -13.75 -7.69
C VAL A 159 -1.00 -14.01 -6.21
N VAL A 160 -1.96 -13.27 -5.63
CA VAL A 160 -2.38 -13.50 -4.23
C VAL A 160 -3.02 -14.88 -4.07
N HIS A 161 -3.92 -15.25 -4.98
CA HIS A 161 -4.58 -16.55 -4.96
C HIS A 161 -3.56 -17.69 -5.10
N HIS A 162 -2.67 -17.61 -6.10
CA HIS A 162 -1.65 -18.62 -6.36
C HIS A 162 -0.76 -18.88 -5.14
N HIS A 163 -0.20 -17.83 -4.54
CA HIS A 163 0.67 -17.98 -3.37
C HIS A 163 -0.08 -18.37 -2.10
N THR A 164 -1.37 -18.03 -2.00
CA THR A 164 -2.24 -18.55 -0.93
C THR A 164 -2.39 -20.08 -1.07
N GLN A 165 -2.65 -20.58 -2.29
CA GLN A 165 -2.76 -22.02 -2.52
C GLN A 165 -1.43 -22.75 -2.31
N LEU A 166 -0.30 -22.18 -2.74
CA LEU A 166 1.02 -22.78 -2.46
C LEU A 166 1.28 -22.92 -0.97
N LEU A 167 0.99 -21.89 -0.17
CA LEU A 167 1.13 -21.98 1.29
C LEU A 167 0.21 -23.05 1.90
N LYS A 168 -1.03 -23.16 1.41
CA LYS A 168 -2.00 -24.15 1.91
C LYS A 168 -1.65 -25.60 1.56
N GLN A 169 -0.77 -25.84 0.58
CA GLN A 169 -0.22 -27.17 0.32
C GLN A 169 0.75 -27.60 1.42
N GLU A 170 1.38 -26.64 2.10
CA GLU A 170 2.39 -26.87 3.13
C GLU A 170 1.85 -26.69 4.56
N PHE A 171 0.78 -25.88 4.74
CA PHE A 171 0.25 -25.49 6.04
C PHE A 171 -1.28 -25.55 6.11
N ASP A 172 -1.82 -26.19 7.16
CA ASP A 172 -3.26 -26.25 7.43
C ASP A 172 -3.85 -24.89 7.87
N LYS A 173 -2.99 -24.01 8.40
CA LYS A 173 -3.37 -22.73 8.99
C LYS A 173 -2.60 -21.60 8.34
N VAL A 174 -3.31 -20.84 7.50
CA VAL A 174 -2.76 -19.71 6.76
C VAL A 174 -3.48 -18.42 7.16
N TRP A 175 -2.69 -17.39 7.46
CA TRP A 175 -3.13 -16.02 7.63
C TRP A 175 -2.77 -15.20 6.40
N LEU A 176 -3.58 -14.19 6.08
CA LEU A 176 -3.26 -13.25 5.01
C LEU A 176 -3.13 -11.85 5.59
N GLY A 177 -2.09 -11.13 5.19
CA GLY A 177 -1.85 -9.75 5.59
C GLY A 177 -1.58 -8.86 4.38
N GLY A 178 -2.02 -7.62 4.46
CA GLY A 178 -1.96 -6.71 3.32
C GLY A 178 -1.86 -5.25 3.72
N TYR A 179 -1.07 -4.50 2.95
CA TYR A 179 -0.90 -3.07 3.10
C TYR A 179 -1.62 -2.32 1.97
N SER A 180 -2.45 -1.33 2.32
CA SER A 180 -3.12 -0.47 1.34
C SER A 180 -3.89 -1.27 0.28
N THR A 181 -3.52 -1.21 -1.01
CA THR A 181 -4.08 -2.06 -2.08
C THR A 181 -3.97 -3.55 -1.77
N GLY A 182 -2.84 -4.00 -1.21
CA GLY A 182 -2.66 -5.39 -0.79
C GLY A 182 -3.69 -5.82 0.25
N ALA A 183 -4.15 -4.91 1.12
CA ALA A 183 -5.21 -5.18 2.08
C ALA A 183 -6.56 -5.47 1.40
N ASN A 184 -6.84 -4.84 0.26
CA ASN A 184 -8.04 -5.13 -0.55
C ASN A 184 -7.96 -6.57 -1.08
N LEU A 185 -6.84 -6.92 -1.71
CA LEU A 185 -6.61 -8.21 -2.35
C LEU A 185 -6.70 -9.38 -1.35
N VAL A 186 -6.02 -9.28 -0.20
CA VAL A 186 -6.06 -10.36 0.81
C VAL A 186 -7.42 -10.45 1.49
N THR A 187 -8.14 -9.35 1.65
CA THR A 187 -9.50 -9.38 2.21
C THR A 187 -10.44 -10.06 1.22
N THR A 188 -10.33 -9.75 -0.08
CA THR A 188 -11.10 -10.42 -1.13
C THR A 188 -10.80 -11.92 -1.20
N GLU A 189 -9.52 -12.31 -1.16
CA GLU A 189 -9.14 -13.73 -1.12
C GLU A 189 -9.74 -14.43 0.10
N ALA A 190 -9.54 -13.84 1.30
CA ALA A 190 -10.00 -14.46 2.53
C ALA A 190 -11.53 -14.55 2.60
N LEU A 191 -12.28 -13.59 2.04
CA LEU A 191 -13.75 -13.66 2.01
C LEU A 191 -14.29 -14.84 1.20
N GLN A 192 -13.52 -15.31 0.21
CA GLN A 192 -13.89 -16.45 -0.64
C GLN A 192 -13.37 -17.78 -0.10
N ASP A 193 -12.35 -17.76 0.75
CA ASP A 193 -11.75 -18.95 1.35
C ASP A 193 -11.98 -19.01 2.86
N ALA A 194 -12.92 -19.84 3.29
CA ALA A 194 -13.26 -20.02 4.71
C ALA A 194 -12.16 -20.68 5.56
N SER A 195 -11.13 -21.27 4.94
CA SER A 195 -10.02 -21.93 5.65
C SER A 195 -8.92 -20.96 6.13
N ILE A 196 -8.88 -19.74 5.58
CA ILE A 196 -7.97 -18.68 6.06
C ILE A 196 -8.28 -18.38 7.53
N GLN A 197 -7.26 -18.26 8.37
CA GLN A 197 -7.42 -18.11 9.82
C GLN A 197 -7.86 -16.71 10.22
N GLY A 198 -7.36 -15.69 9.54
CA GLY A 198 -7.68 -14.29 9.82
C GLY A 198 -6.92 -13.32 8.93
N LEU A 199 -7.08 -12.03 9.22
CA LEU A 199 -6.49 -10.94 8.43
C LEU A 199 -5.58 -10.02 9.26
N LEU A 200 -4.47 -9.60 8.66
CA LEU A 200 -3.55 -8.59 9.19
C LEU A 200 -3.55 -7.36 8.27
N LEU A 201 -4.30 -6.32 8.62
CA LEU A 201 -4.63 -5.21 7.73
C LEU A 201 -3.90 -3.92 8.13
N PHE A 202 -3.12 -3.39 7.19
CA PHE A 202 -2.27 -2.22 7.38
C PHE A 202 -2.77 -1.09 6.46
N SER A 203 -3.32 -0.01 7.04
CA SER A 203 -4.03 1.08 6.34
C SER A 203 -4.87 0.60 5.14
N PRO A 204 -5.91 -0.24 5.35
CA PRO A 204 -6.65 -0.86 4.26
C PRO A 204 -7.31 0.17 3.34
N ALA A 205 -7.02 0.10 2.05
CA ALA A 205 -7.47 1.07 1.05
C ALA A 205 -8.85 0.74 0.47
N PHE A 206 -9.79 0.35 1.34
CA PHE A 206 -11.15 -0.06 0.97
C PHE A 206 -11.95 1.06 0.31
N LYS A 207 -11.64 2.33 0.61
CA LYS A 207 -12.21 3.47 -0.11
C LYS A 207 -11.14 4.57 -0.23
N PRO A 208 -10.94 5.16 -1.42
CA PRO A 208 -10.06 6.32 -1.58
C PRO A 208 -10.50 7.50 -0.71
N GLY A 209 -9.54 8.32 -0.25
CA GLY A 209 -9.83 9.50 0.60
C GLY A 209 -10.65 10.60 -0.07
N ASN A 210 -10.69 10.63 -1.41
CA ASN A 210 -11.50 11.57 -2.19
C ASN A 210 -12.32 10.82 -3.23
N ASP A 211 -13.62 11.14 -3.32
CA ASP A 211 -14.53 10.55 -4.31
C ASP A 211 -14.17 10.91 -5.78
N ILE A 212 -13.21 11.81 -6.01
CA ILE A 212 -12.71 12.18 -7.35
C ILE A 212 -11.90 11.05 -7.99
N VAL A 213 -11.30 10.16 -7.21
CA VAL A 213 -10.59 8.96 -7.72
C VAL A 213 -11.56 8.00 -8.44
N SER A 214 -12.87 8.11 -8.19
CA SER A 214 -13.91 7.35 -8.92
C SER A 214 -14.01 7.71 -10.41
N TRP A 215 -13.36 8.79 -10.86
CA TRP A 215 -13.26 9.16 -12.28
C TRP A 215 -11.94 8.70 -12.92
N ALA A 216 -11.10 7.95 -12.20
CA ALA A 216 -9.80 7.49 -12.71
C ALA A 216 -9.95 6.62 -13.97
N GLU A 217 -10.99 5.79 -14.04
CA GLU A 217 -11.29 4.99 -15.24
C GLU A 217 -11.51 5.87 -16.46
N ILE A 218 -12.33 6.92 -16.36
CA ILE A 218 -12.60 7.86 -17.46
C ILE A 218 -11.38 8.74 -17.77
N ALA A 219 -10.62 9.15 -16.74
CA ALA A 219 -9.41 9.93 -16.90
C ALA A 219 -8.25 9.15 -17.56
N SER A 220 -8.20 7.83 -17.37
CA SER A 220 -7.14 6.96 -17.94
C SER A 220 -7.15 6.90 -19.47
N TRP A 221 -8.30 7.14 -20.11
CA TRP A 221 -8.41 7.22 -21.57
C TRP A 221 -7.72 8.45 -22.18
N PHE A 222 -7.42 9.46 -21.36
CA PHE A 222 -6.89 10.76 -21.83
C PHE A 222 -5.58 11.17 -21.16
N MET A 223 -5.17 10.47 -20.09
CA MET A 223 -3.93 10.76 -19.35
C MET A 223 -3.22 9.45 -19.01
N THR A 224 -1.92 9.38 -19.30
CA THR A 224 -1.12 8.20 -18.97
C THR A 224 -0.66 8.22 -17.50
N TRP A 225 -0.50 9.41 -16.91
CA TRP A 225 0.07 9.59 -15.56
C TRP A 225 -0.86 10.35 -14.64
N ALA A 226 -1.15 9.77 -13.48
CA ALA A 226 -1.81 10.46 -12.37
C ALA A 226 -0.83 11.38 -11.63
N ASP A 227 0.43 10.93 -11.56
CA ASP A 227 1.54 11.67 -10.99
C ASP A 227 2.87 11.27 -11.63
N GLN A 228 3.77 12.25 -11.80
CA GLN A 228 5.15 12.04 -12.25
C GLN A 228 6.09 12.84 -11.35
N ASP A 229 6.92 12.11 -10.61
CA ASP A 229 7.98 12.64 -9.78
C ASP A 229 9.31 11.94 -10.15
N PRO A 230 10.47 12.53 -9.84
CA PRO A 230 11.75 11.83 -10.01
C PRO A 230 11.78 10.52 -9.20
N GLU A 231 12.23 9.43 -9.83
CA GLU A 231 12.38 8.14 -9.16
C GLU A 231 13.73 8.08 -8.43
N ASP A 232 13.74 8.42 -7.14
CA ASP A 232 14.92 8.46 -6.26
C ASP A 232 14.85 7.44 -5.09
N ASN A 233 13.79 6.65 -5.07
CA ASN A 233 13.54 5.64 -4.07
C ASN A 233 13.56 4.24 -4.69
N TYR A 234 14.52 3.40 -4.27
CA TYR A 234 14.67 2.06 -4.82
C TYR A 234 13.69 1.04 -4.22
N LEU A 235 12.89 1.40 -3.21
CA LEU A 235 11.94 0.49 -2.57
C LEU A 235 10.50 0.72 -3.00
N ARG A 236 10.24 1.86 -3.66
CA ARG A 236 8.90 2.27 -4.07
C ARG A 236 8.95 3.30 -5.18
N TYR A 237 7.90 3.37 -5.97
CA TYR A 237 7.72 4.41 -6.95
C TYR A 237 7.21 5.70 -6.31
N ASN A 238 7.69 6.81 -6.85
CA ASN A 238 7.16 8.15 -6.55
C ASN A 238 6.05 8.53 -7.54
N SER A 239 6.14 8.04 -8.78
CA SER A 239 5.13 8.27 -9.82
C SER A 239 4.00 7.24 -9.78
N LEU A 240 2.88 7.59 -10.41
CA LEU A 240 1.70 6.73 -10.51
C LEU A 240 1.10 6.81 -11.93
N PRO A 241 1.19 5.75 -12.75
CA PRO A 241 0.46 5.70 -14.00
C PRO A 241 -1.04 5.50 -13.75
N MET A 242 -1.87 5.99 -14.67
CA MET A 242 -3.32 5.93 -14.55
C MET A 242 -3.84 4.49 -14.51
N ASN A 243 -3.22 3.55 -15.23
CA ASN A 243 -3.59 2.14 -15.14
C ASN A 243 -3.46 1.60 -13.71
N GLY A 244 -2.32 1.85 -13.04
CA GLY A 244 -2.13 1.47 -11.65
C GLY A 244 -3.21 2.04 -10.71
N ALA A 245 -3.62 3.29 -10.94
CA ALA A 245 -4.71 3.92 -10.20
C ALA A 245 -6.08 3.27 -10.47
N VAL A 246 -6.35 2.90 -11.73
CA VAL A 246 -7.57 2.18 -12.16
C VAL A 246 -7.64 0.81 -11.52
N VAL A 247 -6.58 0.01 -11.61
CA VAL A 247 -6.56 -1.34 -11.02
C VAL A 247 -6.70 -1.27 -9.50
N TYR A 248 -6.07 -0.29 -8.85
CA TYR A 248 -6.33 -0.03 -7.42
C TYR A 248 -7.82 0.22 -7.16
N TYR A 249 -8.47 1.10 -7.94
CA TYR A 249 -9.89 1.39 -7.77
C TYR A 249 -10.76 0.14 -7.95
N GLN A 250 -10.46 -0.70 -8.93
CA GLN A 250 -11.14 -1.98 -9.15
C GLN A 250 -11.04 -2.91 -7.94
N THR A 251 -9.83 -3.12 -7.39
CA THR A 251 -9.68 -3.93 -6.15
C THR A 251 -10.48 -3.35 -4.98
N SER A 252 -10.55 -2.01 -4.91
CA SER A 252 -11.29 -1.28 -3.89
C SER A 252 -12.81 -1.48 -4.07
N GLU A 253 -13.33 -1.46 -5.30
CA GLU A 253 -14.73 -1.78 -5.60
C GLU A 253 -15.07 -3.23 -5.26
N THR A 254 -14.24 -4.18 -5.71
CA THR A 254 -14.43 -5.62 -5.47
C THR A 254 -14.57 -5.93 -3.98
N VAL A 255 -13.63 -5.46 -3.15
CA VAL A 255 -13.66 -5.72 -1.71
C VAL A 255 -14.84 -5.04 -1.03
N ARG A 256 -15.21 -3.81 -1.42
CA ARG A 256 -16.40 -3.11 -0.89
C ARG A 256 -17.68 -3.85 -1.23
N ASN A 257 -17.82 -4.33 -2.47
CA ASN A 257 -18.99 -5.05 -2.93
C ASN A 257 -19.17 -6.37 -2.17
N GLN A 258 -18.07 -7.11 -1.93
CA GLN A 258 -18.10 -8.33 -1.13
C GLN A 258 -18.46 -8.04 0.34
N LEU A 259 -17.81 -7.06 0.97
CA LEU A 259 -18.11 -6.66 2.35
C LEU A 259 -19.50 -6.05 2.52
N ALA A 260 -20.11 -5.52 1.46
CA ALA A 260 -21.51 -5.10 1.50
C ALA A 260 -22.45 -6.29 1.73
N GLN A 261 -22.14 -7.45 1.13
CA GLN A 261 -22.97 -8.66 1.13
C GLN A 261 -22.68 -9.60 2.31
N THR A 262 -21.46 -9.61 2.85
CA THR A 262 -21.06 -10.54 3.91
C THR A 262 -20.29 -9.87 5.04
N ARG A 263 -20.00 -10.63 6.10
CA ARG A 263 -19.15 -10.25 7.23
C ARG A 263 -17.96 -11.17 7.32
N PHE A 264 -16.83 -10.65 7.78
CA PHE A 264 -15.63 -11.42 8.07
C PHE A 264 -15.58 -11.76 9.57
N GLU A 265 -16.06 -12.95 9.91
CA GLU A 265 -16.26 -13.41 11.30
C GLU A 265 -14.98 -13.90 12.01
N ARG A 266 -13.86 -13.95 11.29
CA ARG A 266 -12.58 -14.45 11.80
C ARG A 266 -11.73 -13.32 12.40
N PRO A 267 -10.68 -13.64 13.17
CA PRO A 267 -9.78 -12.66 13.75
C PRO A 267 -9.21 -11.67 12.72
N VAL A 268 -9.18 -10.39 13.09
CA VAL A 268 -8.62 -9.28 12.32
C VAL A 268 -7.79 -8.40 13.23
N PHE A 269 -6.52 -8.24 12.86
CA PHE A 269 -5.71 -7.12 13.30
C PHE A 269 -5.80 -6.03 12.25
N MET A 270 -6.08 -4.79 12.65
CA MET A 270 -6.10 -3.65 11.76
C MET A 270 -5.31 -2.50 12.38
N ILE A 271 -4.45 -1.84 11.62
CA ILE A 271 -3.74 -0.62 12.05
C ILE A 271 -3.87 0.48 11.01
N MET A 272 -4.13 1.71 11.45
CA MET A 272 -4.19 2.89 10.57
C MET A 272 -3.92 4.19 11.33
N SER A 273 -3.54 5.24 10.58
CA SER A 273 -3.40 6.60 11.10
C SER A 273 -4.67 7.42 10.88
N GLU A 274 -5.06 8.23 11.86
CA GLU A 274 -6.15 9.21 11.75
C GLU A 274 -5.88 10.24 10.64
N SER A 275 -4.63 10.66 10.49
CA SER A 275 -4.23 11.69 9.52
C SER A 275 -3.90 11.12 8.14
N ASP A 276 -4.20 9.84 7.90
CA ASP A 276 -4.04 9.22 6.60
C ASP A 276 -4.96 9.87 5.57
N SER A 277 -4.38 10.62 4.65
CA SER A 277 -5.11 11.35 3.61
C SER A 277 -5.24 10.58 2.29
N VAL A 278 -4.66 9.39 2.19
CA VAL A 278 -4.69 8.56 0.97
C VAL A 278 -6.02 7.84 0.88
N ILE A 279 -6.51 7.36 2.01
CA ILE A 279 -7.73 6.54 2.13
C ILE A 279 -8.82 7.26 2.93
N SER A 280 -10.05 6.76 2.86
CA SER A 280 -11.12 7.16 3.77
C SER A 280 -11.01 6.36 5.07
N THR A 281 -10.35 6.95 6.07
CA THR A 281 -10.19 6.36 7.42
C THR A 281 -11.53 6.08 8.08
N ASP A 282 -12.51 6.99 7.91
CA ASP A 282 -13.89 6.80 8.37
C ASP A 282 -14.53 5.53 7.76
N TYR A 283 -14.34 5.29 6.46
CA TYR A 283 -14.89 4.11 5.80
C TYR A 283 -14.22 2.82 6.32
N ALA A 284 -12.90 2.83 6.45
CA ALA A 284 -12.15 1.68 6.95
C ALA A 284 -12.53 1.33 8.40
N MET A 285 -12.62 2.34 9.28
CA MET A 285 -13.09 2.18 10.66
C MET A 285 -14.53 1.64 10.70
N ASN A 286 -15.45 2.24 9.95
CA ASN A 286 -16.84 1.78 9.91
C ASN A 286 -16.94 0.35 9.37
N THR A 287 -16.07 -0.04 8.44
CA THR A 287 -15.99 -1.41 7.93
C THR A 287 -15.53 -2.36 9.02
N PHE A 288 -14.46 -2.03 9.75
CA PHE A 288 -14.00 -2.83 10.89
C PHE A 288 -15.11 -3.03 11.94
N THR A 289 -15.80 -1.96 12.32
CA THR A 289 -16.87 -2.01 13.32
C THR A 289 -18.07 -2.84 12.86
N ASN A 290 -18.52 -2.66 11.61
CA ASN A 290 -19.80 -3.22 11.15
C ASN A 290 -19.68 -4.55 10.40
N LYS A 291 -18.50 -4.86 9.84
CA LYS A 291 -18.27 -6.00 8.95
C LYS A 291 -17.26 -7.01 9.46
N MET A 292 -16.55 -6.72 10.54
CA MET A 292 -15.57 -7.63 11.15
C MET A 292 -15.92 -7.82 12.63
N PRO A 293 -16.97 -8.57 12.99
CA PRO A 293 -17.59 -8.52 14.33
C PRO A 293 -16.87 -9.34 15.40
N ASN A 294 -15.81 -10.07 15.07
CA ASN A 294 -15.12 -10.94 16.03
C ASN A 294 -14.62 -10.13 17.23
N PRO A 295 -14.94 -10.55 18.48
CA PRO A 295 -14.60 -9.79 19.69
C PRO A 295 -13.10 -9.79 20.00
N GLY A 296 -12.34 -10.73 19.44
CA GLY A 296 -10.87 -10.78 19.53
C GLY A 296 -10.15 -9.86 18.56
N ASN A 297 -10.88 -9.18 17.66
CA ASN A 297 -10.27 -8.22 16.74
C ASN A 297 -9.67 -7.05 17.49
N VAL A 298 -8.62 -6.46 16.93
CA VAL A 298 -8.00 -5.23 17.45
C VAL A 298 -7.82 -4.23 16.32
N LEU A 299 -8.22 -2.98 16.58
CA LEU A 299 -7.93 -1.84 15.73
C LEU A 299 -6.90 -0.93 16.43
N VAL A 300 -5.67 -0.89 15.94
CA VAL A 300 -4.69 0.10 16.35
C VAL A 300 -4.97 1.41 15.63
N TRP A 301 -5.35 2.43 16.41
CA TRP A 301 -5.68 3.76 15.91
C TRP A 301 -4.58 4.76 16.30
N GLN A 302 -3.79 5.18 15.32
CA GLN A 302 -2.73 6.16 15.50
C GLN A 302 -3.29 7.57 15.29
N GLY A 303 -3.73 8.22 16.37
CA GLY A 303 -4.43 9.49 16.30
C GLY A 303 -4.85 10.08 17.65
N GLU A 304 -5.45 11.26 17.57
CA GLU A 304 -5.89 12.08 18.70
C GLU A 304 -7.38 11.98 18.96
N THR A 305 -8.20 11.55 17.99
CA THR A 305 -9.65 11.37 18.19
C THR A 305 -9.92 9.96 18.70
N PRO A 306 -10.56 9.78 19.88
CA PRO A 306 -10.92 8.45 20.36
C PRO A 306 -12.03 7.83 19.48
N LEU A 307 -11.98 6.51 19.30
CA LEU A 307 -13.00 5.75 18.58
C LEU A 307 -14.00 5.14 19.55
N ALA A 308 -15.25 4.96 19.10
CA ALA A 308 -16.31 4.36 19.93
C ALA A 308 -16.19 2.83 20.07
N ASP A 309 -15.60 2.15 19.07
CA ASP A 309 -15.39 0.71 19.08
C ASP A 309 -14.42 0.32 20.20
N GLN A 310 -14.87 -0.50 21.15
CA GLN A 310 -14.09 -0.90 22.32
C GLN A 310 -12.88 -1.79 21.98
N ARG A 311 -12.80 -2.29 20.75
CA ARG A 311 -11.66 -3.05 20.22
C ARG A 311 -10.55 -2.14 19.71
N ALA A 312 -10.77 -0.83 19.69
CA ALA A 312 -9.76 0.13 19.28
C ALA A 312 -8.75 0.43 20.41
N VAL A 313 -7.46 0.33 20.11
CA VAL A 313 -6.37 0.76 20.98
C VAL A 313 -5.73 1.98 20.35
N ARG A 314 -5.71 3.10 21.08
CA ARG A 314 -5.26 4.38 20.55
C ARG A 314 -3.83 4.72 20.97
N PHE A 315 -3.01 5.17 20.02
CA PHE A 315 -1.74 5.81 20.26
C PHE A 315 -1.75 7.25 19.72
N SER A 316 -1.32 8.22 20.53
CA SER A 316 -1.18 9.61 20.08
C SER A 316 0.00 9.73 19.12
N MET A 317 -0.18 10.48 18.02
CA MET A 317 0.87 10.70 17.03
C MET A 317 1.45 12.12 17.08
N ARG A 318 1.07 12.91 18.09
CA ARG A 318 1.77 14.15 18.42
C ARG A 318 2.91 13.83 19.37
N ILE A 319 4.11 13.65 18.81
CA ILE A 319 5.30 13.24 19.57
C ILE A 319 6.42 14.26 19.36
N PRO A 320 6.41 15.41 20.07
CA PRO A 320 7.34 16.52 19.83
C PRO A 320 8.81 16.16 20.01
N HIS A 321 9.14 15.28 20.95
CA HIS A 321 10.53 14.87 21.18
C HIS A 321 11.09 13.99 20.06
N LEU A 322 10.23 13.38 19.23
CA LEU A 322 10.61 12.69 17.98
C LEU A 322 10.35 13.56 16.74
N ARG A 323 9.96 14.83 16.93
CA ARG A 323 9.53 15.75 15.86
C ARG A 323 8.42 15.18 14.98
N ILE A 324 7.50 14.39 15.54
CA ILE A 324 6.34 13.85 14.82
C ILE A 324 5.12 14.74 15.06
N SER A 325 4.53 15.28 13.99
CA SER A 325 3.31 16.08 14.05
C SER A 325 2.04 15.21 13.98
N ASN A 326 2.05 14.14 13.18
CA ASN A 326 0.97 13.14 13.08
C ASN A 326 1.45 11.86 12.34
N GLY A 327 0.62 10.81 12.32
CA GLY A 327 0.92 9.54 11.65
C GLY A 327 0.63 9.58 10.15
N SER A 328 1.30 8.75 9.35
CA SER A 328 1.12 8.70 7.90
C SER A 328 0.54 7.36 7.40
N HIS A 329 0.18 7.29 6.12
CA HIS A 329 -0.29 6.07 5.46
C HIS A 329 0.71 4.90 5.54
N MET A 330 2.03 5.17 5.48
CA MET A 330 3.06 4.12 5.44
C MET A 330 3.83 3.96 6.76
N GLY A 331 3.78 4.97 7.64
CA GLY A 331 4.51 5.02 8.90
C GLY A 331 4.02 4.04 9.98
N LEU A 332 3.28 3.01 9.59
CA LEU A 332 2.80 1.93 10.45
C LEU A 332 3.57 0.62 10.23
N LEU A 333 4.34 0.52 9.14
CA LEU A 333 4.94 -0.72 8.65
C LEU A 333 6.33 -1.02 9.22
N PHE A 334 7.11 0.03 9.49
CA PHE A 334 8.54 -0.09 9.78
C PHE A 334 8.84 0.21 11.25
N SER A 335 9.79 -0.52 11.81
CA SER A 335 10.36 -0.27 13.13
C SER A 335 11.18 1.03 13.13
N PRO A 336 11.34 1.70 14.28
CA PRO A 336 12.26 2.83 14.42
C PRO A 336 13.71 2.51 14.00
N GLU A 337 14.10 1.24 14.09
CA GLU A 337 15.43 0.73 13.77
C GLU A 337 15.59 0.31 12.31
N ASN A 338 14.54 0.39 11.48
CA ASN A 338 14.62 -0.03 10.08
C ASN A 338 15.73 0.73 9.33
N PRO A 339 16.64 0.05 8.62
CA PRO A 339 17.80 0.71 8.00
C PRO A 339 17.42 1.64 6.85
N GLU A 340 16.25 1.45 6.24
CA GLU A 340 15.80 2.25 5.10
C GLU A 340 14.84 3.35 5.53
N TYR A 341 13.85 3.01 6.38
CA TYR A 341 12.73 3.89 6.70
C TYR A 341 12.61 4.28 8.18
N GLY A 342 13.51 3.79 9.03
CA GLY A 342 13.55 4.07 10.47
C GLY A 342 13.96 5.51 10.80
N MET A 343 14.15 5.78 12.09
CA MET A 343 14.54 7.11 12.60
C MET A 343 15.82 7.66 11.98
N ASN A 344 16.77 6.77 11.66
CA ASN A 344 18.04 7.08 11.02
C ASN A 344 18.19 6.36 9.67
N GLY A 345 17.05 6.05 9.02
CA GLY A 345 17.05 5.28 7.77
C GLY A 345 17.62 6.08 6.58
N HIS A 346 18.09 5.37 5.55
CA HIS A 346 18.65 6.00 4.35
C HIS A 346 17.62 6.80 3.53
N LYS A 347 16.32 6.55 3.71
CA LYS A 347 15.24 7.17 2.93
C LYS A 347 14.47 8.20 3.74
N MET A 348 14.63 9.47 3.36
CA MET A 348 13.78 10.57 3.80
C MET A 348 12.94 11.07 2.64
N ILE A 349 11.61 11.03 2.78
CA ILE A 349 10.69 11.45 1.70
C ILE A 349 10.24 12.90 1.94
N CYS A 350 10.91 13.84 1.28
CA CYS A 350 10.60 15.27 1.36
C CYS A 350 9.44 15.72 0.45
N SER A 351 9.08 14.90 -0.56
CA SER A 351 7.84 15.10 -1.34
C SER A 351 6.63 14.78 -0.47
N ASN A 352 6.19 15.78 0.30
CA ASN A 352 5.16 15.60 1.33
C ASN A 352 3.94 16.52 1.16
N GLY A 353 3.70 17.03 -0.06
CA GLY A 353 2.56 17.92 -0.36
C GLY A 353 2.75 19.38 0.11
N GLN A 354 3.97 19.73 0.52
CA GLN A 354 4.40 21.09 0.82
C GLN A 354 4.89 21.83 -0.44
N ASP A 355 5.11 23.14 -0.34
CA ASP A 355 5.55 23.94 -1.48
C ASP A 355 7.01 23.63 -1.84
N GLU A 356 7.41 23.86 -3.10
CA GLU A 356 8.72 23.47 -3.67
C GLU A 356 9.91 23.98 -2.82
N GLU A 357 9.81 25.18 -2.25
CA GLU A 357 10.82 25.74 -1.35
C GLU A 357 11.00 24.89 -0.08
N LEU A 358 9.90 24.51 0.59
CA LEU A 358 9.95 23.71 1.82
C LEU A 358 10.46 22.29 1.53
N GLN A 359 10.10 21.71 0.39
CA GLN A 359 10.62 20.42 -0.06
C GLN A 359 12.13 20.48 -0.29
N ARG A 360 12.64 21.53 -0.95
CA ARG A 360 14.09 21.74 -1.11
C ARG A 360 14.78 21.92 0.23
N LEU A 361 14.16 22.64 1.17
CA LEU A 361 14.72 22.84 2.51
C LEU A 361 14.74 21.56 3.35
N CYS A 362 13.75 20.68 3.18
CA CYS A 362 13.72 19.36 3.80
C CYS A 362 14.93 18.52 3.36
N ALA A 363 15.24 18.51 2.06
CA ALA A 363 16.37 17.76 1.51
C ALA A 363 17.76 18.31 1.88
N GLN A 364 17.82 19.50 2.51
CA GLN A 364 19.06 20.17 2.94
C GLN A 364 19.38 19.97 4.43
N ASP A 365 18.73 18.99 5.07
CA ASP A 365 19.04 18.49 6.42
C ASP A 365 18.89 19.54 7.54
N LYS A 366 17.76 20.27 7.50
CA LYS A 366 17.33 21.17 8.60
C LYS A 366 16.61 20.37 9.70
N GLU A 367 16.19 21.01 10.79
CA GLU A 367 15.34 20.38 11.82
C GLU A 367 13.96 19.96 11.25
N VAL A 368 13.94 18.83 10.55
CA VAL A 368 12.76 18.28 9.87
C VAL A 368 11.81 17.65 10.89
N TRP A 369 10.53 17.88 10.66
CA TRP A 369 9.42 17.21 11.34
C TRP A 369 8.83 16.12 10.45
N TYR A 370 8.12 15.16 11.03
CA TYR A 370 7.51 14.05 10.30
C TYR A 370 5.98 14.13 10.34
N SER A 371 5.32 13.86 9.21
CA SER A 371 3.86 13.94 9.11
C SER A 371 3.26 13.06 8.01
N ALA A 372 1.93 13.02 7.96
CA ALA A 372 1.15 12.55 6.82
C ALA A 372 1.33 13.43 5.57
N TRP A 373 0.92 12.90 4.41
CA TRP A 373 0.87 13.67 3.17
C TRP A 373 0.04 14.94 3.35
N GLY A 374 0.54 16.07 2.83
CA GLY A 374 -0.22 17.31 2.72
C GLY A 374 -0.51 18.02 4.05
N TYR A 375 -0.02 17.48 5.17
CA TYR A 375 -0.07 18.17 6.45
C TYR A 375 0.87 19.37 6.42
N ARG A 376 0.37 20.52 6.91
CA ARG A 376 1.13 21.77 6.99
C ARG A 376 0.98 22.37 8.37
N GLU A 377 2.10 22.80 8.96
CA GLU A 377 2.13 23.50 10.24
C GLU A 377 3.08 24.70 10.14
N PRO A 378 2.64 25.93 10.48
CA PRO A 378 3.50 27.11 10.42
C PRO A 378 4.79 26.92 11.21
N GLY A 379 5.92 27.27 10.60
CA GLY A 379 7.24 27.17 11.23
C GLY A 379 7.86 25.77 11.24
N LYS A 380 7.24 24.77 10.60
CA LYS A 380 7.79 23.42 10.47
C LYS A 380 7.95 23.03 9.00
N ILE A 381 9.02 22.30 8.73
CA ILE A 381 9.30 21.64 7.44
C ILE A 381 9.06 20.16 7.65
N HIS A 382 8.30 19.52 6.75
CA HIS A 382 7.90 18.13 6.95
C HIS A 382 8.50 17.17 5.91
N ALA A 383 9.04 16.06 6.39
CA ALA A 383 9.16 14.82 5.63
C ALA A 383 7.97 13.91 5.93
N ARG A 384 7.73 12.94 5.04
CA ARG A 384 6.80 11.85 5.32
C ARG A 384 7.26 11.08 6.57
N LEU A 385 6.36 10.82 7.52
CA LEU A 385 6.65 9.84 8.56
C LEU A 385 6.71 8.44 7.92
N THR A 386 7.83 7.75 8.05
CA THR A 386 8.06 6.45 7.41
C THR A 386 8.15 5.28 8.40
N TYR A 387 8.24 5.53 9.71
CA TYR A 387 8.31 4.46 10.73
C TYR A 387 7.23 4.61 11.80
N ASN A 388 6.96 3.50 12.48
CA ASN A 388 5.99 3.39 13.56
C ASN A 388 6.70 3.57 14.91
N PRO A 389 6.51 4.71 15.62
CA PRO A 389 7.11 4.90 16.95
C PRO A 389 6.55 3.93 18.01
N TYR A 390 5.49 3.20 17.68
CA TYR A 390 4.84 2.19 18.50
C TYR A 390 4.91 0.79 17.85
N PHE A 391 5.97 0.50 17.08
CA PHE A 391 6.10 -0.76 16.34
C PHE A 391 5.94 -1.98 17.26
N GLU A 392 6.74 -2.07 18.33
CA GLU A 392 6.70 -3.16 19.31
C GLU A 392 5.33 -3.33 19.98
N GLN A 393 4.69 -2.22 20.36
CA GLN A 393 3.35 -2.24 20.95
C GLN A 393 2.30 -2.70 19.94
N SER A 394 2.43 -2.29 18.68
CA SER A 394 1.55 -2.71 17.59
C SER A 394 1.71 -4.21 17.31
N MET A 395 2.94 -4.71 17.30
CA MET A 395 3.25 -6.12 17.11
C MET A 395 2.77 -6.98 18.28
N THR A 396 2.85 -6.49 19.52
CA THR A 396 2.26 -7.16 20.70
C THR A 396 0.74 -7.31 20.58
N LEU A 397 0.05 -6.30 20.04
CA LEU A 397 -1.39 -6.36 19.80
C LEU A 397 -1.72 -7.31 18.63
N LEU A 398 -0.87 -7.34 17.60
CA LEU A 398 -0.96 -8.29 16.50
C LEU A 398 -0.85 -9.74 17.00
N ASP A 399 0.16 -10.05 17.82
CA ASP A 399 0.36 -11.37 18.43
C ASP A 399 -0.85 -11.82 19.25
N LYS A 400 -1.48 -10.87 19.97
CA LYS A 400 -2.69 -11.14 20.74
C LYS A 400 -3.86 -11.57 19.86
N VAL A 401 -4.05 -10.93 18.71
CA VAL A 401 -5.10 -11.32 17.75
C VAL A 401 -4.83 -12.72 17.22
N MET A 402 -3.58 -13.00 16.82
CA MET A 402 -3.21 -14.27 16.21
C MET A 402 -3.22 -15.45 17.18
N SER A 403 -2.99 -15.20 18.48
CA SER A 403 -3.06 -16.22 19.53
C SER A 403 -4.48 -16.50 20.03
N THR A 404 -5.49 -15.72 19.60
CA THR A 404 -6.88 -15.95 20.00
C THR A 404 -7.44 -17.15 19.25
N PRO A 405 -7.92 -18.21 19.93
CA PRO A 405 -8.49 -19.38 19.26
C PRO A 405 -9.65 -18.98 18.35
N THR A 406 -9.58 -19.33 17.07
CA THR A 406 -10.74 -19.23 16.17
C THR A 406 -11.85 -20.11 16.77
N PRO A 407 -13.04 -19.57 17.08
CA PRO A 407 -14.14 -20.38 17.59
C PRO A 407 -14.38 -21.53 16.62
N ALA A 408 -14.33 -22.77 17.12
CA ALA A 408 -14.59 -23.94 16.30
C ALA A 408 -15.96 -23.78 15.62
N ARG A 409 -15.98 -23.57 14.30
CA ARG A 409 -17.22 -23.66 13.56
C ARG A 409 -17.71 -25.10 13.72
N TYR A 410 -18.96 -25.25 14.17
CA TYR A 410 -19.68 -26.52 14.09
C TYR A 410 -19.56 -27.03 12.66
N VAL A 411 -18.68 -28.01 12.44
CA VAL A 411 -18.72 -28.84 11.24
C VAL A 411 -20.03 -29.58 11.35
N GLY A 412 -21.05 -29.08 10.64
CA GLY A 412 -22.31 -29.77 10.49
C GLY A 412 -22.00 -31.15 9.94
N ARG A 413 -22.09 -32.18 10.79
CA ARG A 413 -22.12 -33.57 10.34
C ARG A 413 -23.23 -33.64 9.28
N SER A 414 -22.85 -33.97 8.07
CA SER A 414 -23.75 -34.49 7.05
C SER A 414 -24.53 -35.62 7.71
N LEU A 415 -25.79 -35.36 8.04
CA LEU A 415 -26.72 -36.42 8.37
C LEU A 415 -26.98 -37.15 7.06
N ASN A 416 -26.34 -38.30 6.90
CA ASN A 416 -26.77 -39.31 5.95
C ASN A 416 -28.24 -39.61 6.25
N VAL A 417 -29.13 -39.12 5.39
CA VAL A 417 -30.49 -39.63 5.31
C VAL A 417 -30.42 -40.95 4.56
N GLN A 418 -31.00 -41.97 5.19
CA GLN A 418 -31.05 -43.37 4.77
C GLN A 418 -31.65 -43.57 3.37
#